data_AF-A0A957H1Y8-F1
#
_entry.id   AF-A0A957H1Y8-F1
#
_cell.length_a   1.000
_cell.length_b   1.000
_cell.length_c   1.000
_cell.angle_alpha   90.00
_cell.angle_beta   90.00
_cell.angle_gamma   90.00
#
_symmetry.space_group_name_H-M   'P 1'
#
loop_
_entity.id
_entity.type
_entity.pdbx_description
1 polymer ?
#
loop_
_entity_poly.entity_id
_entity_poly.type
_entity_poly.pdbx_seq_one_letter_code
_entity_poly.pdbx_strand_id
1 'polypeptide(L)'
;VDLFGWEFIWRGFSLFLLARYLGPGPAIWLQAVPFAFMHLNKPEVETLSTIFGGAGFGFIAWRTRSFLYPFLIHWFIASFTMLIAIGVF
;
A
#
# COMPACT_ATOMS: atom_id res chain seq x y z
N VAL A 1 -3.48 -1.74 12.51
CA VAL A 1 -4.03 -2.55 11.41
C VAL A 1 -3.05 -3.67 11.15
N ASP A 2 -3.52 -4.91 11.03
CA ASP A 2 -2.65 -6.02 10.61
C ASP A 2 -2.15 -5.79 9.17
N LEU A 3 -0.83 -5.70 8.98
CA LEU A 3 -0.22 -5.37 7.68
C LEU A 3 -0.49 -6.45 6.64
N PHE A 4 -0.53 -7.71 7.05
CA PHE A 4 -0.72 -8.83 6.12
C PHE A 4 -2.13 -8.81 5.50
N GLY A 5 -3.16 -8.79 6.34
CA GLY A 5 -4.56 -8.70 5.89
C GLY A 5 -4.82 -7.41 5.12
N TRP A 6 -4.20 -6.30 5.52
CA TRP A 6 -4.28 -5.03 4.82
C TRP A 6 -3.77 -5.12 3.37
N GLU A 7 -2.57 -5.64 3.18
CA GLU A 7 -1.99 -5.80 1.85
C GLU A 7 -2.76 -6.83 1.02
N PHE A 8 -3.22 -7.91 1.65
CA PHE A 8 -4.07 -8.89 0.99
C PHE A 8 -5.36 -8.27 0.45
N ILE A 9 -6.07 -7.46 1.24
CA ILE A 9 -7.34 -6.84 0.80
C ILE A 9 -7.09 -5.85 -0.34
N TRP A 10 -6.10 -4.95 -0.21
CA TRP A 10 -5.93 -3.87 -1.19
C TRP A 10 -5.09 -4.25 -2.41
N ARG A 11 -3.93 -4.89 -2.19
CA ARG A 11 -2.97 -5.26 -3.25
C ARG A 11 -3.20 -6.67 -3.79
N GLY A 12 -4.00 -7.47 -3.10
CA GLY A 12 -4.53 -8.74 -3.59
C GLY A 12 -5.95 -8.57 -4.10
N PHE A 13 -6.92 -8.77 -3.22
CA PHE A 13 -8.33 -8.91 -3.58
C PHE A 13 -8.88 -7.73 -4.40
N SER A 14 -8.85 -6.50 -3.85
CA SER A 14 -9.43 -5.32 -4.50
C SER A 14 -8.72 -4.96 -5.80
N LEU A 15 -7.38 -4.93 -5.81
CA LEU A 15 -6.61 -4.62 -7.01
C LEU A 15 -6.95 -5.58 -8.16
N PHE A 16 -6.86 -6.90 -7.93
CA PHE A 16 -7.09 -7.87 -9.00
C PHE A 16 -8.56 -7.98 -9.38
N LEU A 17 -9.50 -7.74 -8.45
CA LEU A 17 -10.92 -7.66 -8.76
C LEU A 17 -11.21 -6.45 -9.65
N LEU A 18 -10.76 -5.25 -9.27
CA LEU A 18 -10.96 -4.03 -10.05
C LEU A 18 -10.28 -4.12 -11.42
N ALA A 19 -9.08 -4.71 -11.49
CA ALA A 19 -8.36 -4.85 -12.75
C ALA A 19 -9.11 -5.71 -13.78
N ARG A 20 -9.97 -6.65 -13.36
CA ARG A 20 -10.83 -7.43 -14.26
C ARG A 20 -11.90 -6.59 -14.96
N TYR A 21 -12.37 -5.52 -14.31
CA TYR A 21 -13.47 -4.68 -14.82
C TYR A 21 -12.98 -3.37 -15.46
N LEU A 22 -11.91 -2.79 -14.91
CA LEU A 22 -11.45 -1.44 -15.26
C LEU A 22 -10.07 -1.44 -15.94
N GLY A 23 -9.41 -2.60 -16.02
CA GLY A 23 -8.01 -2.70 -16.40
C GLY A 23 -7.06 -2.26 -15.28
N PRO A 24 -5.75 -2.53 -15.45
CA PRO A 24 -4.77 -2.36 -14.36
C PRO A 24 -4.51 -0.90 -13.99
N GLY A 25 -4.54 0.03 -14.95
CA GLY A 25 -4.26 1.45 -14.69
C GLY A 25 -5.23 2.07 -13.67
N PRO A 26 -6.54 2.12 -13.97
CA PRO A 26 -7.52 2.63 -13.02
C PRO A 26 -7.55 1.83 -11.71
N ALA A 27 -7.41 0.51 -11.76
CA ALA A 27 -7.41 -0.34 -10.57
C ALA A 27 -6.28 0.00 -9.59
N ILE A 28 -5.06 0.28 -10.09
CA ILE A 28 -3.90 0.68 -9.27
C ILE A 28 -4.18 1.97 -8.49
N TRP A 29 -4.81 2.96 -9.12
CA TRP A 29 -5.11 4.24 -8.48
C TRP A 29 -6.32 4.15 -7.54
N LEU A 30 -7.38 3.46 -7.95
CA LEU A 30 -8.58 3.32 -7.12
C LEU A 30 -8.32 2.56 -5.82
N GLN A 31 -7.51 1.48 -5.85
CA GLN A 31 -7.14 0.77 -4.63
C GLN A 31 -6.20 1.58 -3.71
N ALA A 32 -5.53 2.63 -4.22
CA ALA A 32 -4.66 3.48 -3.42
C ALA A 32 -5.43 4.49 -2.57
N VAL A 33 -6.69 4.76 -2.89
CA VAL A 33 -7.54 5.74 -2.17
C VAL A 33 -7.81 5.32 -0.71
N PRO A 34 -8.24 4.09 -0.42
CA PRO A 34 -8.37 3.58 0.96
C PRO A 34 -7.07 3.66 1.77
N PHE A 35 -5.93 3.53 1.10
CA PHE A 35 -4.61 3.67 1.72
C PHE A 35 -4.31 5.10 2.14
N ALA A 36 -4.67 6.10 1.32
CA ALA A 36 -4.56 7.51 1.70
C ALA A 36 -5.54 7.91 2.81
N PHE A 37 -6.78 7.38 2.79
CA PHE A 37 -7.78 7.67 3.83
C PHE A 37 -7.32 7.24 5.23
N MET A 38 -6.59 6.14 5.36
CA MET A 38 -6.07 5.69 6.66
C MET A 38 -4.83 6.47 7.14
N HIS A 39 -4.32 7.38 6.32
CA HIS A 39 -3.28 8.35 6.70
C HIS A 39 -3.86 9.73 7.03
N LEU A 40 -5.18 9.93 6.91
CA LEU A 40 -5.83 11.10 7.49
C LEU A 40 -5.44 11.19 8.97
N ASN A 41 -5.13 12.42 9.42
CA ASN A 41 -4.48 12.77 10.71
C ASN A 41 -2.94 12.81 10.70
N LYS A 42 -2.27 12.40 9.61
CA LYS A 42 -0.86 12.71 9.39
C LYS A 42 -0.71 14.07 8.69
N PRO A 43 0.49 14.69 8.71
CA PRO A 43 0.76 15.89 7.94
C PRO A 43 0.23 15.76 6.49
N GLU A 44 -0.36 16.83 5.95
CA GLU A 44 -1.02 16.79 4.63
C GLU A 44 -0.10 16.27 3.53
N VAL A 45 1.19 16.64 3.58
CA VAL A 45 2.21 16.15 2.65
C VAL A 45 2.38 14.63 2.72
N GLU A 46 2.32 14.04 3.92
CA GLU A 46 2.40 12.59 4.12
C GLU A 46 1.11 11.89 3.64
N THR A 47 -0.03 12.54 3.83
CA THR A 47 -1.34 12.04 3.37
C THR A 47 -1.49 12.09 1.84
N LEU A 48 -0.96 13.14 1.19
CA LEU A 48 -0.99 13.26 -0.27
C LEU A 48 0.03 12.35 -0.94
N SER A 49 1.23 12.21 -0.35
CA SER A 49 2.26 11.31 -0.87
C SER A 49 1.89 9.83 -0.74
N THR A 50 1.01 9.47 0.21
CA THR A 50 0.53 8.09 0.35
C THR A 50 -0.37 7.63 -0.79
N ILE A 51 -1.03 8.52 -1.54
CA ILE A 51 -1.70 8.11 -2.80
C ILE A 51 -0.67 7.53 -3.77
N PHE A 52 0.48 8.21 -3.93
CA PHE A 52 1.56 7.74 -4.81
C PHE A 52 2.24 6.47 -4.26
N GLY A 53 2.44 6.38 -2.94
CA GLY A 53 2.95 5.16 -2.29
C GLY A 53 2.01 3.97 -2.49
N GLY A 54 0.71 4.18 -2.31
CA GLY A 54 -0.34 3.18 -2.54
C GLY A 54 -0.39 2.72 -4.00
N ALA A 55 -0.27 3.66 -4.95
CA ALA A 55 -0.19 3.36 -6.39
C ALA A 55 1.10 2.59 -6.73
N GLY A 56 2.24 2.96 -6.14
CA GLY A 56 3.50 2.25 -6.30
C GLY A 56 3.41 0.79 -5.83
N PHE A 57 2.79 0.56 -4.68
CA PHE A 57 2.55 -0.80 -4.17
C PHE A 57 1.57 -1.56 -5.07
N GLY A 58 0.51 -0.89 -5.54
CA GLY A 58 -0.41 -1.47 -6.52
C GLY A 58 0.28 -1.88 -7.82
N PHE A 59 1.21 -1.08 -8.32
CA PHE A 59 2.03 -1.40 -9.49
C PHE A 59 2.92 -2.62 -9.24
N ILE A 60 3.62 -2.69 -8.11
CA ILE A 60 4.45 -3.84 -7.75
C ILE A 60 3.59 -5.09 -7.65
N ALA A 61 2.46 -5.02 -6.96
CA ALA A 61 1.52 -6.12 -6.84
C ALA A 61 1.04 -6.62 -8.20
N TRP A 62 0.67 -5.70 -9.10
CA TRP A 62 0.25 -6.03 -10.46
C TRP A 62 1.38 -6.71 -11.26
N ARG A 63 2.58 -6.15 -11.24
CA ARG A 63 3.73 -6.66 -12.00
C ARG A 63 4.19 -8.03 -11.51
N THR A 64 4.15 -8.26 -10.21
CA THR A 64 4.53 -9.52 -9.57
C THR A 64 3.39 -10.53 -9.46
N ARG A 65 2.15 -10.09 -9.74
CA ARG A 65 0.92 -10.87 -9.51
C ARG A 65 0.77 -11.36 -8.08
N SER A 66 1.26 -10.60 -7.11
CA SER A 66 1.29 -11.01 -5.71
C SER A 66 1.29 -9.82 -4.76
N PHE A 67 0.45 -9.90 -3.71
CA PHE A 67 0.44 -8.93 -2.62
C PHE A 67 1.62 -9.10 -1.65
N LEU A 68 2.35 -10.23 -1.72
CA LEU A 68 3.45 -10.53 -0.80
C LEU A 68 4.60 -9.53 -0.93
N TYR A 69 4.90 -9.06 -2.13
CA TYR A 69 5.97 -8.06 -2.33
C TYR A 69 5.63 -6.71 -1.69
N PRO A 70 4.46 -6.10 -1.96
CA PRO A 70 3.99 -4.94 -1.20
C PRO A 70 4.02 -5.17 0.31
N PHE A 71 3.58 -6.35 0.78
CA PHE A 71 3.61 -6.69 2.20
C PHE A 71 5.02 -6.68 2.80
N LEU A 72 5.99 -7.32 2.16
CA LEU A 72 7.37 -7.32 2.64
C LEU A 72 7.96 -5.92 2.68
N ILE A 73 7.69 -5.10 1.64
CA ILE A 73 8.14 -3.71 1.60
C ILE A 73 7.49 -2.90 2.72
N HIS A 74 6.18 -3.06 2.92
CA HIS A 74 5.45 -2.34 3.97
C HIS A 74 5.95 -2.73 5.36
N TRP A 75 6.13 -4.03 5.60
CA TRP A 75 6.63 -4.57 6.85
C TRP A 75 8.05 -4.07 7.14
N PHE A 76 8.92 -4.02 6.12
CA PHE A 76 10.25 -3.44 6.25
C PHE A 76 10.18 -1.96 6.64
N ILE A 77 9.42 -1.13 5.91
CA ILE A 77 9.29 0.31 6.20
C ILE A 77 8.75 0.52 7.62
N ALA A 78 7.69 -0.18 8.00
CA ALA A 78 7.07 -0.04 9.31
C ALA A 78 8.03 -0.46 10.44
N SER A 79 8.67 -1.63 10.30
CA SER A 79 9.59 -2.15 11.32
C SER A 79 10.85 -1.31 11.43
N PHE A 80 11.43 -0.91 10.29
CA PHE A 80 12.63 -0.08 10.25
C PHE A 80 12.39 1.30 10.85
N THR A 81 11.28 1.95 10.49
CA THR A 81 10.89 3.25 11.07
C THR A 81 10.69 3.14 12.58
N MET A 82 10.06 2.04 13.05
CA MET A 82 9.89 1.79 14.48
C MET A 82 11.25 1.64 15.19
N LEU A 83 12.18 0.86 14.64
CA LEU A 83 13.50 0.66 15.22
C LEU A 83 14.31 1.97 15.33
N ILE A 84 14.24 2.83 14.31
CA ILE A 84 14.84 4.18 14.36
C ILE A 84 14.16 5.00 15.47
N ALA A 85 12.84 4.99 15.54
CA ALA A 85 12.09 5.79 16.51
C ALA A 85 12.40 5.42 17.98
N ILE A 86 12.76 4.16 18.25
CA ILE A 86 13.17 3.69 19.58
C ILE A 86 14.68 3.74 19.83
N GLY A 87 15.46 4.29 18.90
CA GLY A 87 16.91 4.49 19.08
C GLY A 87 17.75 3.21 19.06
N VAL A 88 17.33 2.18 18.33
CA VAL A 88 18.07 0.89 18.21
C VAL A 88 19.21 0.94 17.19
N PHE A 89 19.70 2.13 16.82
CA PHE A 89 20.82 2.34 15.90
C PHE A 89 21.65 3.57 16.28
#